data_AF-A0A413IB50-F1
#
_entry.id   AF-A0A413IB50-F1
#
_cell.length_a   1.000
_cell.length_b   1.000
_cell.length_c   1.000
_cell.angle_alpha   90.00
_cell.angle_beta   90.00
_cell.angle_gamma   90.00
#
_symmetry.space_group_name_H-M   'P 1'
#
loop_
_entity.id
_entity.type
_entity.pdbx_description
1 polymer ?
#
loop_
_entity_poly.entity_id
_entity_poly.type
_entity_poly.pdbx_seq_one_letter_code
_entity_poly.pdbx_strand_id
1 'polypeptide(L)'
;MGWHSKGGHDRTFGTNAKAWDWCSVNNAGFEYYQNAKKDGIGLPPHNPRIWVFRHQSNASCAPMLRRVWHPIGYSSNSGWSNFFINITAGRLLTYTNTLLKFALPDIVIGTGGGYNTYDIYESVNHELSHASHFNKVGSAFWAKYVNYIITYGKKYDHPYGDASCNNSGFCGVGEMWGYAMGYIRTYEKYQQKPKNGQSKWFQPNLLYDLMTEKILTKKQIFDCLSSDVTSHALLKQKMISRYPSKKDSIIAKFSRYGF
;
A
#
# COMPACT_ATOMS: atom_id res chain seq x y z
N MET A 1 -7.19 -6.61 21.14
CA MET A 1 -8.24 -5.91 21.89
C MET A 1 -8.53 -6.71 23.16
N GLY A 2 -8.90 -6.03 24.23
CA GLY A 2 -9.30 -6.64 25.50
C GLY A 2 -8.37 -6.24 26.64
N TRP A 3 -8.88 -5.43 27.56
CA TRP A 3 -8.30 -5.32 28.89
C TRP A 3 -8.70 -6.61 29.62
N HIS A 4 -7.72 -7.40 30.07
CA HIS A 4 -7.99 -8.67 30.75
C HIS A 4 -8.50 -8.36 32.16
N SER A 5 -9.81 -8.47 32.35
CA SER A 5 -10.45 -8.49 33.67
C SER A 5 -11.43 -9.67 33.73
N LYS A 6 -11.87 -10.04 34.94
CA LYS A 6 -12.78 -11.17 35.20
C LYS A 6 -14.16 -11.08 34.51
N GLY A 7 -14.46 -9.98 33.80
CA GLY A 7 -15.67 -9.76 33.01
C GLY A 7 -15.43 -9.67 31.49
N GLY A 8 -14.40 -10.33 30.95
CA GLY A 8 -14.17 -10.39 29.51
C GLY A 8 -15.32 -11.11 28.80
N HIS A 9 -16.07 -10.39 27.96
CA HIS A 9 -17.12 -10.97 27.12
C HIS A 9 -16.63 -11.12 25.69
N ASP A 10 -16.67 -12.34 25.16
CA ASP A 10 -16.59 -12.58 23.72
C ASP A 10 -17.91 -12.11 23.09
N ARG A 11 -17.83 -11.15 22.15
CA ARG A 11 -18.97 -10.67 21.39
C ARG A 11 -18.75 -10.92 19.91
N THR A 12 -19.62 -11.71 19.32
CA THR A 12 -19.70 -11.89 17.86
C THR A 12 -20.35 -10.65 17.25
N PHE A 13 -19.58 -9.89 16.47
CA PHE A 13 -20.11 -8.76 15.71
C PHE A 13 -20.47 -9.23 14.30
N GLY A 14 -21.74 -9.11 13.91
CA GLY A 14 -22.15 -9.30 12.52
C GLY A 14 -21.51 -8.25 11.61
N THR A 15 -21.38 -8.56 10.32
CA THR A 15 -20.76 -7.70 9.28
C THR A 15 -21.39 -6.31 9.17
N ASN A 16 -22.64 -6.14 9.59
CA ASN A 16 -23.35 -4.86 9.58
C ASN A 16 -23.11 -3.98 10.83
N ALA A 17 -22.40 -4.48 11.85
CA ALA A 17 -22.14 -3.74 13.08
C ALA A 17 -20.99 -2.74 12.88
N LYS A 18 -21.11 -1.51 13.42
CA LYS A 18 -20.04 -0.50 13.39
C LYS A 18 -18.71 -1.03 13.90
N ALA A 19 -18.73 -1.89 14.92
CA ALA A 19 -17.52 -2.49 15.49
C ALA A 19 -16.84 -3.46 14.52
N TRP A 20 -17.57 -4.11 13.61
CA TRP A 20 -17.02 -5.09 12.69
C TRP A 20 -15.95 -4.48 11.77
N ASP A 21 -16.20 -3.29 11.22
CA ASP A 21 -15.23 -2.58 10.37
C ASP A 21 -13.88 -2.39 11.08
N TRP A 22 -13.92 -1.89 12.31
CA TRP A 22 -12.73 -1.65 13.13
C TRP A 22 -12.05 -2.96 13.55
N CYS A 23 -12.83 -3.98 13.91
CA CYS A 23 -12.32 -5.30 14.26
C CYS A 23 -11.59 -5.95 13.09
N SER A 24 -12.19 -5.94 11.90
CA SER A 24 -11.60 -6.50 10.68
C SER A 24 -10.29 -5.80 10.33
N VAL A 25 -10.26 -4.47 10.36
CA VAL A 25 -9.04 -3.69 10.12
C VAL A 25 -7.98 -3.96 11.19
N ASN A 26 -8.36 -3.98 12.46
CA ASN A 26 -7.42 -4.22 13.57
C ASN A 26 -6.81 -5.63 13.51
N ASN A 27 -7.62 -6.66 13.25
CA ASN A 27 -7.14 -8.04 13.19
C ASN A 27 -6.22 -8.25 12.00
N ALA A 28 -6.60 -7.75 10.82
CA ALA A 28 -5.74 -7.77 9.63
C ALA A 28 -4.43 -7.01 9.88
N GLY A 29 -4.49 -5.86 10.56
CA GLY A 29 -3.31 -5.10 10.94
C GLY A 29 -2.39 -5.87 11.89
N PHE A 30 -2.93 -6.46 12.94
CA PHE A 30 -2.16 -7.27 13.89
C PHE A 30 -1.45 -8.44 13.18
N GLU A 31 -2.15 -9.15 12.32
CA GLU A 31 -1.56 -10.23 11.52
C GLU A 31 -0.48 -9.73 10.56
N TYR A 32 -0.69 -8.58 9.92
CA TYR A 32 0.34 -7.95 9.08
C TYR A 32 1.64 -7.75 9.89
N TYR A 33 1.57 -7.21 11.11
CA TYR A 33 2.76 -7.02 11.95
C TYR A 33 3.45 -8.34 12.32
N GLN A 34 2.70 -9.39 12.62
CA GLN A 34 3.28 -10.71 12.91
C GLN A 34 3.97 -11.30 11.69
N ASN A 35 3.27 -11.28 10.55
CA ASN A 35 3.78 -11.81 9.30
C ASN A 35 4.97 -11.01 8.79
N ALA A 36 4.98 -9.68 9.00
CA ALA A 36 6.10 -8.83 8.64
C ALA A 36 7.37 -9.19 9.40
N LYS A 37 7.26 -9.43 10.72
CA LYS A 37 8.37 -9.93 11.55
C LYS A 37 8.84 -11.30 11.10
N LYS A 38 7.91 -12.23 10.87
CA LYS A 38 8.20 -13.61 10.42
C LYS A 38 8.96 -13.61 9.10
N ASP A 39 8.52 -12.80 8.15
CA ASP A 39 9.13 -12.72 6.82
C ASP A 39 10.37 -11.82 6.77
N GLY A 40 10.76 -11.19 7.89
CA GLY A 40 11.91 -10.30 7.97
C GLY A 40 11.79 -9.03 7.13
N ILE A 41 10.56 -8.59 6.81
CA ILE A 41 10.32 -7.31 6.16
C ILE A 41 10.23 -6.21 7.23
N GLY A 42 10.54 -4.97 6.83
CA GLY A 42 10.46 -3.81 7.71
C GLY A 42 9.04 -3.60 8.21
N LEU A 43 8.91 -3.08 9.44
CA LEU A 43 7.62 -2.73 10.01
C LEU A 43 7.19 -1.33 9.56
N PRO A 44 5.87 -1.03 9.60
CA PRO A 44 5.38 0.33 9.47
C PRO A 44 5.99 1.24 10.56
N PRO A 45 5.99 2.56 10.38
CA PRO A 45 6.49 3.49 11.39
C PRO A 45 5.72 3.34 12.70
N HIS A 46 6.39 3.59 13.84
CA HIS A 46 5.75 3.51 15.15
C HIS A 46 4.52 4.40 15.26
N ASN A 47 3.46 3.86 15.87
CA ASN A 47 2.17 4.52 16.09
C ASN A 47 1.51 5.03 14.79
N PRO A 48 1.31 4.19 13.76
CA PRO A 48 0.64 4.63 12.54
C PRO A 48 -0.81 4.99 12.86
N ARG A 49 -1.28 6.11 12.30
CA ARG A 49 -2.68 6.49 12.44
C ARG A 49 -3.47 5.95 11.26
N ILE A 50 -4.40 5.04 11.55
CA ILE A 50 -5.30 4.45 10.58
C ILE A 50 -6.68 5.05 10.76
N TRP A 51 -7.22 5.66 9.71
CA TRP A 51 -8.62 6.07 9.65
C TRP A 51 -9.43 5.01 8.93
N VAL A 52 -10.55 4.59 9.53
CA VAL A 52 -11.45 3.59 8.93
C VAL A 52 -12.68 4.29 8.40
N PHE A 53 -12.85 4.26 7.08
CA PHE A 53 -13.94 4.88 6.36
C PHE A 53 -14.99 3.83 6.00
N ARG A 54 -16.04 3.83 6.81
CA ARG A 54 -17.08 2.81 6.77
C ARG A 54 -17.95 2.95 5.53
N HIS A 55 -18.27 1.83 4.88
CA HIS A 55 -19.14 1.77 3.70
C HIS A 55 -18.61 2.49 2.46
N GLN A 56 -17.33 2.87 2.46
CA GLN A 56 -16.69 3.56 1.34
C GLN A 56 -15.82 2.56 0.58
N SER A 57 -16.22 2.27 -0.66
CA SER A 57 -15.46 1.41 -1.57
C SER A 57 -14.31 2.21 -2.20
N ASN A 58 -13.19 1.56 -2.50
CA ASN A 58 -12.04 2.16 -3.19
C ASN A 58 -11.44 3.41 -2.50
N ALA A 59 -11.55 3.49 -1.17
CA ALA A 59 -11.07 4.63 -0.38
C ALA A 59 -9.78 4.35 0.42
N SER A 60 -9.17 3.18 0.24
CA SER A 60 -7.94 2.80 0.95
C SER A 60 -6.72 3.49 0.34
N CYS A 61 -5.83 4.01 1.19
CA CYS A 61 -4.55 4.59 0.77
C CYS A 61 -3.57 4.74 1.95
N ALA A 62 -2.27 4.79 1.66
CA ALA A 62 -1.21 5.03 2.64
C ALA A 62 -0.41 6.31 2.32
N PRO A 63 -1.02 7.50 2.43
CA PRO A 63 -0.36 8.74 2.06
C PRO A 63 0.68 9.22 3.06
N MET A 64 0.68 8.67 4.29
CA MET A 64 1.66 8.97 5.34
C MET A 64 1.72 10.47 5.68
N LEU A 65 0.58 11.19 5.59
CA LEU A 65 0.53 12.66 5.56
C LEU A 65 1.14 13.34 6.80
N ARG A 66 1.01 12.71 7.97
CA ARG A 66 1.62 13.21 9.22
C ARG A 66 3.15 13.12 9.20
N ARG A 67 3.70 12.23 8.37
CA ARG A 67 5.11 11.84 8.34
C ARG A 67 5.85 12.37 7.11
N VAL A 68 5.12 12.83 6.10
CA VAL A 68 5.72 13.54 4.96
C VAL A 68 6.01 14.99 5.35
N TRP A 69 7.29 15.36 5.31
CA TRP A 69 7.78 16.71 5.60
C TRP A 69 8.41 17.39 4.38
N HIS A 70 8.60 16.67 3.28
CA HIS A 70 8.98 17.25 1.99
C HIS A 70 7.76 17.86 1.28
N PRO A 71 7.97 18.84 0.37
CA PRO A 71 6.88 19.48 -0.34
C PRO A 71 6.07 18.49 -1.21
N ILE A 72 4.75 18.55 -1.05
CA ILE A 72 3.78 17.88 -1.91
C ILE A 72 2.98 18.99 -2.65
N GLY A 73 2.77 18.85 -3.95
CA GLY A 73 1.92 19.70 -4.79
C GLY A 73 2.53 21.03 -5.25
N TYR A 74 3.85 21.11 -5.41
CA TYR A 74 4.50 22.32 -5.95
C TYR A 74 4.40 22.49 -7.48
N SER A 75 3.61 21.65 -8.16
CA SER A 75 3.28 21.82 -9.58
C SER A 75 1.92 22.52 -9.71
N SER A 76 1.79 23.43 -10.68
CA SER A 76 0.59 24.22 -10.99
C SER A 76 -0.68 23.40 -11.32
N ASN A 77 -0.59 22.07 -11.31
CA ASN A 77 -1.68 21.12 -11.59
C ASN A 77 -2.05 20.23 -10.37
N SER A 78 -1.58 20.54 -9.16
CA SER A 78 -1.81 19.68 -7.98
C SER A 78 -3.27 19.74 -7.50
N GLY A 79 -4.02 18.66 -7.72
CA GLY A 79 -5.43 18.51 -7.32
C GLY A 79 -5.62 18.13 -5.85
N TRP A 80 -5.06 18.88 -4.90
CA TRP A 80 -5.18 18.58 -3.46
C TRP A 80 -6.61 18.44 -2.96
N SER A 81 -7.50 19.34 -3.41
CA SER A 81 -8.93 19.25 -3.12
C SER A 81 -9.50 17.92 -3.64
N ASN A 82 -9.12 17.49 -4.85
CA ASN A 82 -9.52 16.21 -5.43
C ASN A 82 -8.92 15.02 -4.68
N PHE A 83 -7.69 15.11 -4.17
CA PHE A 83 -7.07 14.05 -3.37
C PHE A 83 -7.80 13.80 -2.06
N PHE A 84 -8.14 14.86 -1.31
CA PHE A 84 -8.93 14.73 -0.09
C PHE A 84 -10.40 14.35 -0.37
N ILE A 85 -10.97 14.83 -1.48
CA ILE A 85 -12.31 14.41 -1.95
C ILE A 85 -12.33 12.93 -2.39
N ASN A 86 -11.23 12.41 -2.96
CA ASN A 86 -11.11 11.00 -3.35
C ASN A 86 -10.75 10.08 -2.16
N ILE A 87 -10.09 10.61 -1.12
CA ILE A 87 -9.89 9.91 0.14
C ILE A 87 -11.24 9.68 0.86
N THR A 88 -12.25 10.54 0.66
CA THR A 88 -13.70 10.24 0.64
C THR A 88 -14.52 11.52 0.41
N ALA A 89 -15.70 11.38 -0.19
CA ALA A 89 -16.71 12.43 -0.35
C ALA A 89 -16.93 13.25 0.93
N GLY A 90 -16.37 14.46 0.98
CA GLY A 90 -16.61 15.40 2.08
C GLY A 90 -15.46 16.36 2.31
N ARG A 91 -15.63 17.58 1.80
CA ARG A 91 -14.85 18.81 2.07
C ARG A 91 -13.87 18.71 3.26
N LEU A 92 -12.58 18.53 2.97
CA LEU A 92 -11.52 18.99 3.84
C LEU A 92 -10.75 20.09 3.12
N LEU A 93 -10.89 21.28 3.71
CA LEU A 93 -10.45 22.56 3.19
C LEU A 93 -8.96 22.61 2.91
N THR A 94 -8.69 23.39 1.87
CA THR A 94 -7.42 23.99 1.48
C THR A 94 -6.63 24.54 2.67
N TYR A 95 -5.31 24.54 2.50
CA TYR A 95 -4.26 25.26 3.24
C TYR A 95 -3.50 24.51 4.35
N THR A 96 -2.25 24.19 3.98
CA THR A 96 -1.02 24.58 4.69
C THR A 96 -1.20 25.03 6.14
N ASN A 97 -0.91 24.13 7.08
CA ASN A 97 -0.11 24.47 8.25
C ASN A 97 0.27 23.22 9.04
N THR A 98 1.50 23.23 9.56
CA THR A 98 2.14 22.22 10.42
C THR A 98 1.24 21.76 11.58
N LEU A 99 0.29 22.61 11.99
CA LEU A 99 -0.72 22.37 13.01
C LEU A 99 -1.81 21.35 12.65
N LEU A 100 -2.08 21.02 11.38
CA LEU A 100 -3.06 19.97 11.04
C LEU A 100 -2.41 18.59 10.85
N LYS A 101 -1.08 18.53 10.69
CA LYS A 101 -0.34 17.26 10.52
C LYS A 101 -0.55 16.30 11.69
N PHE A 102 -0.72 16.80 12.91
CA PHE A 102 -0.98 15.93 14.06
C PHE A 102 -2.29 15.18 13.92
N ALA A 103 -3.27 15.67 13.14
CA ALA A 103 -4.60 15.12 12.95
C ALA A 103 -4.69 14.18 11.73
N LEU A 104 -3.86 14.40 10.70
CA LEU A 104 -3.92 13.67 9.43
C LEU A 104 -3.64 12.15 9.57
N PRO A 105 -4.30 11.32 8.74
CA PRO A 105 -4.04 9.89 8.71
C PRO A 105 -2.67 9.58 8.11
N ASP A 106 -2.04 8.52 8.62
CA ASP A 106 -0.96 7.86 7.90
C ASP A 106 -1.53 6.90 6.85
N ILE A 107 -2.62 6.23 7.20
CA ILE A 107 -3.32 5.25 6.39
C ILE A 107 -4.82 5.50 6.49
N VAL A 108 -5.53 5.31 5.38
CA VAL A 108 -6.99 5.26 5.31
C VAL A 108 -7.37 3.87 4.81
N ILE A 109 -8.38 3.25 5.42
CA ILE A 109 -8.95 1.97 4.98
C ILE A 109 -10.44 2.15 4.73
N GLY A 110 -10.86 1.93 3.49
CA GLY A 110 -12.27 1.83 3.13
C GLY A 110 -12.82 0.43 3.40
N THR A 111 -14.00 0.32 4.01
CA THR A 111 -14.68 -0.97 4.26
C THR A 111 -15.97 -1.16 3.44
N GLY A 112 -16.18 -0.33 2.42
CA GLY A 112 -17.28 -0.53 1.45
C GLY A 112 -17.02 -1.68 0.47
N GLY A 113 -18.04 -2.04 -0.32
CA GLY A 113 -17.90 -3.06 -1.37
C GLY A 113 -18.45 -4.45 -1.00
N GLY A 114 -19.47 -4.51 -0.13
CA GLY A 114 -20.18 -5.76 0.18
C GLY A 114 -19.73 -6.48 1.45
N TYR A 115 -19.01 -5.80 2.36
CA TYR A 115 -18.55 -6.33 3.65
C TYR A 115 -17.77 -7.64 3.54
N ASN A 116 -16.87 -7.71 2.57
CA ASN A 116 -16.05 -8.89 2.44
C ASN A 116 -14.78 -8.81 3.26
N THR A 117 -14.64 -9.73 4.21
CA THR A 117 -13.44 -9.86 5.04
C THR A 117 -12.17 -10.03 4.19
N TYR A 118 -12.25 -10.70 3.04
CA TYR A 118 -11.06 -10.88 2.18
C TYR A 118 -10.63 -9.56 1.52
N ASP A 119 -11.56 -8.72 1.05
CA ASP A 119 -11.26 -7.44 0.38
C ASP A 119 -10.64 -6.45 1.40
N ILE A 120 -11.17 -6.43 2.64
CA ILE A 120 -10.60 -5.63 3.73
C ILE A 120 -9.22 -6.14 4.12
N TYR A 121 -9.05 -7.46 4.24
CA TYR A 121 -7.76 -8.05 4.57
C TYR A 121 -6.70 -7.75 3.51
N GLU A 122 -7.05 -7.87 2.23
CA GLU A 122 -6.17 -7.50 1.11
C GLU A 122 -5.78 -6.02 1.19
N SER A 123 -6.77 -5.13 1.36
CA SER A 123 -6.56 -3.68 1.44
C SER A 123 -5.64 -3.32 2.62
N VAL A 124 -5.87 -3.88 3.80
CA VAL A 124 -5.06 -3.60 4.98
C VAL A 124 -3.61 -4.07 4.78
N ASN A 125 -3.40 -5.26 4.19
CA ASN A 125 -2.05 -5.75 3.92
C ASN A 125 -1.35 -4.92 2.83
N HIS A 126 -2.09 -4.46 1.81
CA HIS A 126 -1.63 -3.53 0.79
C HIS A 126 -1.16 -2.22 1.43
N GLU A 127 -2.02 -1.52 2.18
CA GLU A 127 -1.68 -0.21 2.74
C GLU A 127 -0.61 -0.26 3.83
N LEU A 128 -0.60 -1.30 4.67
CA LEU A 128 0.47 -1.45 5.66
C LEU A 128 1.81 -1.80 5.00
N SER A 129 1.80 -2.48 3.85
CA SER A 129 3.04 -2.71 3.09
C SER A 129 3.61 -1.43 2.48
N HIS A 130 2.75 -0.50 2.07
CA HIS A 130 3.17 0.86 1.74
C HIS A 130 3.78 1.58 2.93
N ALA A 131 3.16 1.51 4.11
CA ALA A 131 3.70 2.13 5.31
C ALA A 131 5.08 1.54 5.70
N SER A 132 5.27 0.23 5.59
CA SER A 132 6.59 -0.41 5.76
C SER A 132 7.62 0.06 4.73
N HIS A 133 7.20 0.22 3.48
CA HIS A 133 8.07 0.77 2.43
C HIS A 133 8.44 2.23 2.74
N PHE A 134 7.49 3.07 3.13
CA PHE A 134 7.73 4.43 3.61
C PHE A 134 8.79 4.47 4.73
N ASN A 135 8.68 3.57 5.71
CA ASN A 135 9.62 3.52 6.83
C ASN A 135 11.06 3.20 6.36
N LYS A 136 11.21 2.54 5.21
CA LYS A 136 12.49 2.20 4.60
C LYS A 136 13.05 3.32 3.70
N VAL A 137 12.21 3.97 2.88
CA VAL A 137 12.67 4.95 1.87
C VAL A 137 12.58 6.39 2.32
N GLY A 138 11.79 6.67 3.36
CA GLY A 138 11.65 7.98 3.96
C GLY A 138 10.77 8.97 3.19
N SER A 139 10.62 10.16 3.77
CA SER A 139 9.68 11.19 3.30
C SER A 139 10.00 11.74 1.91
N ALA A 140 11.27 11.77 1.48
CA ALA A 140 11.67 12.36 0.21
C ALA A 140 11.11 11.56 -0.97
N PHE A 141 11.29 10.25 -0.92
CA PHE A 141 10.73 9.31 -1.88
C PHE A 141 9.20 9.39 -1.85
N TRP A 142 8.61 9.34 -0.65
CA TRP A 142 7.16 9.28 -0.53
C TRP A 142 6.45 10.55 -0.98
N ALA A 143 7.07 11.72 -0.83
CA ALA A 143 6.50 12.95 -1.36
C ALA A 143 6.37 12.88 -2.89
N LYS A 144 7.35 12.31 -3.60
CA LYS A 144 7.27 12.10 -5.06
C LYS A 144 6.19 11.08 -5.44
N TYR A 145 6.06 10.01 -4.66
CA TYR A 145 4.98 9.02 -4.80
C TYR A 145 3.59 9.67 -4.63
N VAL A 146 3.36 10.43 -3.56
CA VAL A 146 2.08 11.12 -3.30
C VAL A 146 1.81 12.19 -4.38
N ASN A 147 2.84 12.95 -4.79
CA ASN A 147 2.72 13.94 -5.86
C ASN A 147 2.20 13.35 -7.16
N TYR A 148 2.66 12.15 -7.51
CA TYR A 148 2.19 11.45 -8.71
C TYR A 148 0.67 11.18 -8.63
N ILE A 149 0.21 10.56 -7.53
CA ILE A 149 -1.20 10.18 -7.34
C ILE A 149 -2.09 11.42 -7.38
N ILE A 150 -1.70 12.50 -6.68
CA ILE A 150 -2.46 13.77 -6.65
C ILE A 150 -2.55 14.41 -8.05
N THR A 151 -1.48 14.33 -8.84
CA THR A 151 -1.41 15.01 -10.14
C THR A 151 -2.12 14.21 -11.24
N TYR A 152 -1.96 12.88 -11.25
CA TYR A 152 -2.37 12.05 -12.38
C TYR A 152 -3.55 11.11 -12.10
N GLY A 153 -3.91 10.88 -10.84
CA GLY A 153 -4.93 9.90 -10.48
C GLY A 153 -6.35 10.19 -10.97
N LYS A 154 -6.65 11.44 -11.36
CA LYS A 154 -7.94 11.81 -11.97
C LYS A 154 -7.88 11.93 -13.49
N LYS A 155 -6.68 12.12 -14.07
CA LYS A 155 -6.52 12.32 -15.53
C LYS A 155 -6.94 11.08 -16.33
N TYR A 156 -6.93 9.91 -15.72
CA TYR A 156 -7.11 8.62 -16.41
C TYR A 156 -8.31 7.78 -15.90
N ASP A 157 -9.24 8.33 -15.12
CA ASP A 157 -10.35 7.59 -14.48
C ASP A 157 -9.89 6.40 -13.59
N HIS A 158 -8.59 6.37 -13.25
CA HIS A 158 -7.99 5.45 -12.29
C HIS A 158 -6.83 6.14 -11.55
N PRO A 159 -6.63 5.84 -10.24
CA PRO A 159 -5.76 6.63 -9.36
C PRO A 159 -4.26 6.55 -9.70
N TYR A 160 -3.86 5.65 -10.60
CA TYR A 160 -2.46 5.29 -10.83
C TYR A 160 -1.83 5.84 -12.11
N GLY A 161 -2.51 6.72 -12.84
CA GLY A 161 -1.97 7.37 -14.06
C GLY A 161 -1.29 6.42 -15.05
N ASP A 162 -0.36 6.91 -15.86
CA ASP A 162 0.39 6.10 -16.83
C ASP A 162 1.91 6.11 -16.57
N ALA A 163 2.61 5.08 -17.06
CA ALA A 163 4.05 4.90 -16.96
C ALA A 163 4.87 6.08 -17.52
N SER A 164 4.33 6.87 -18.45
CA SER A 164 5.00 8.03 -19.06
C SER A 164 5.00 9.31 -18.20
N CYS A 165 4.21 9.35 -17.13
CA CYS A 165 4.01 10.56 -16.34
C CYS A 165 5.17 10.85 -15.38
N ASN A 166 5.40 12.12 -15.03
CA ASN A 166 6.49 12.49 -14.12
C ASN A 166 6.30 11.85 -12.74
N ASN A 167 7.36 11.26 -12.18
CA ASN A 167 7.35 10.43 -10.96
C ASN A 167 6.60 9.09 -11.06
N SER A 168 6.19 8.64 -12.25
CA SER A 168 5.52 7.34 -12.43
C SER A 168 6.30 6.21 -11.78
N GLY A 169 7.62 6.12 -11.98
CA GLY A 169 8.42 5.05 -11.42
C GLY A 169 8.39 4.94 -9.88
N PHE A 170 8.24 6.07 -9.15
CA PHE A 170 8.04 6.05 -7.69
C PHE A 170 6.70 5.38 -7.33
N CYS A 171 5.62 5.79 -8.01
CA CYS A 171 4.30 5.18 -7.88
C CYS A 171 4.33 3.70 -8.27
N GLY A 172 4.91 3.37 -9.42
CA GLY A 172 4.94 2.01 -9.96
C GLY A 172 5.65 1.03 -9.05
N VAL A 173 6.82 1.38 -8.53
CA VAL A 173 7.54 0.52 -7.55
C VAL A 173 6.74 0.38 -6.26
N GLY A 174 6.17 1.49 -5.76
CA GLY A 174 5.34 1.48 -4.55
C GLY A 174 4.12 0.58 -4.68
N GLU A 175 3.30 0.80 -5.72
CA GLU A 175 2.06 0.08 -5.99
C GLU A 175 2.30 -1.39 -6.35
N MET A 176 3.38 -1.69 -7.08
CA MET A 176 3.76 -3.06 -7.39
C MET A 176 3.98 -3.86 -6.11
N TRP A 177 4.70 -3.29 -5.14
CA TRP A 177 4.88 -3.89 -3.82
C TRP A 177 3.58 -3.98 -3.02
N GLY A 178 2.81 -2.88 -2.96
CA GLY A 178 1.52 -2.78 -2.29
C GLY A 178 0.57 -3.90 -2.67
N TYR A 179 0.27 -3.98 -3.96
CA TYR A 179 -0.64 -4.98 -4.50
C TYR A 179 -0.10 -6.40 -4.36
N ALA A 180 1.18 -6.64 -4.65
CA ALA A 180 1.76 -7.97 -4.52
C ALA A 180 1.66 -8.49 -3.07
N MET A 181 1.85 -7.62 -2.08
CA MET A 181 1.69 -7.96 -0.67
C MET A 181 0.23 -8.20 -0.28
N GLY A 182 -0.71 -7.39 -0.77
CA GLY A 182 -2.13 -7.68 -0.61
C GLY A 182 -2.48 -9.08 -1.15
N TYR A 183 -2.10 -9.37 -2.39
CA TYR A 183 -2.41 -10.62 -3.08
C TYR A 183 -1.81 -11.84 -2.37
N ILE A 184 -0.50 -11.82 -2.08
CA ILE A 184 0.17 -12.97 -1.48
C ILE A 184 -0.38 -13.26 -0.08
N ARG A 185 -0.74 -12.23 0.70
CA ARG A 185 -1.27 -12.40 2.06
C ARG A 185 -2.66 -12.99 2.04
N THR A 186 -3.51 -12.50 1.16
CA THR A 186 -4.86 -13.05 0.99
C THR A 186 -4.79 -14.48 0.49
N TYR A 187 -3.88 -14.80 -0.43
CA TYR A 187 -3.64 -16.16 -0.88
C TYR A 187 -3.13 -17.07 0.25
N GLU A 188 -2.12 -16.65 1.01
CA GLU A 188 -1.57 -17.44 2.13
C GLU A 188 -2.63 -17.77 3.18
N LYS A 189 -3.53 -16.81 3.48
CA LYS A 189 -4.54 -16.98 4.53
C LYS A 189 -5.81 -17.69 4.05
N TYR A 190 -6.31 -17.33 2.87
CA TYR A 190 -7.62 -17.73 2.40
C TYR A 190 -7.58 -18.62 1.14
N GLN A 191 -6.40 -18.89 0.59
CA GLN A 191 -6.22 -19.56 -0.71
C GLN A 191 -6.91 -18.84 -1.87
N GLN A 192 -7.28 -17.57 -1.67
CA GLN A 192 -7.92 -16.74 -2.67
C GLN A 192 -6.84 -16.14 -3.58
N LYS A 193 -6.88 -16.51 -4.86
CA LYS A 193 -5.97 -15.94 -5.87
C LYS A 193 -6.34 -14.48 -6.15
N PRO A 194 -5.37 -13.64 -6.54
CA PRO A 194 -5.65 -12.29 -6.99
C PRO A 194 -6.75 -12.28 -8.05
N LYS A 195 -7.69 -11.33 -7.93
CA LYS A 195 -8.71 -11.07 -8.94
C LYS A 195 -8.00 -10.58 -10.20
N ASN A 196 -7.64 -11.50 -11.09
CA ASN A 196 -7.06 -11.19 -12.39
C ASN A 196 -8.12 -10.43 -13.20
N GLY A 197 -7.95 -9.11 -13.35
CA GLY A 197 -8.95 -8.30 -14.05
C GLY A 197 -8.48 -6.97 -14.60
N GLN A 198 -7.34 -6.43 -14.16
CA GLN A 198 -6.81 -5.19 -14.74
C GLN A 198 -5.30 -5.29 -14.86
N SER A 199 -4.81 -5.33 -16.11
CA SER A 199 -3.38 -5.18 -16.41
C SER A 199 -2.97 -3.77 -15.99
N LYS A 200 -2.53 -3.63 -14.74
CA LYS A 200 -1.98 -2.37 -14.25
C LYS A 200 -0.63 -2.18 -14.92
N TRP A 201 -0.34 -0.98 -15.42
CA TRP A 201 0.93 -0.70 -16.13
C TRP A 201 2.17 -1.05 -15.29
N PHE A 202 2.06 -1.02 -13.96
CA PHE A 202 3.14 -1.38 -13.05
C PHE A 202 3.22 -2.87 -12.68
N GLN A 203 2.29 -3.73 -13.14
CA GLN A 203 2.35 -5.20 -13.08
C GLN A 203 2.70 -5.80 -11.69
N PRO A 204 1.82 -5.68 -10.69
CA PRO A 204 2.06 -6.26 -9.35
C PRO A 204 2.20 -7.79 -9.35
N ASN A 205 1.59 -8.46 -10.34
CA ASN A 205 1.69 -9.91 -10.51
C ASN A 205 3.14 -10.39 -10.73
N LEU A 206 4.03 -9.53 -11.22
CA LEU A 206 5.45 -9.82 -11.33
C LEU A 206 6.05 -10.20 -9.98
N LEU A 207 5.87 -9.37 -8.94
CA LEU A 207 6.41 -9.66 -7.61
C LEU A 207 5.68 -10.84 -6.96
N TYR A 208 4.36 -10.94 -7.17
CA TYR A 208 3.58 -12.09 -6.71
C TYR A 208 4.14 -13.42 -7.25
N ASP A 209 4.44 -13.48 -8.54
CA ASP A 209 5.04 -14.66 -9.17
C ASP A 209 6.45 -14.93 -8.65
N LEU A 210 7.29 -13.90 -8.48
CA LEU A 210 8.62 -14.07 -7.88
C LEU A 210 8.54 -14.74 -6.50
N MET A 211 7.53 -14.40 -5.71
CA MET A 211 7.30 -14.97 -4.38
C MET A 211 6.74 -16.38 -4.42
N THR A 212 5.69 -16.62 -5.23
CA THR A 212 4.99 -17.91 -5.29
C THR A 212 5.82 -18.99 -5.98
N GLU A 213 6.59 -18.63 -7.01
CA GLU A 213 7.54 -19.52 -7.68
C GLU A 213 8.87 -19.67 -6.91
N LYS A 214 8.97 -19.06 -5.73
CA LYS A 214 10.14 -19.14 -4.83
C LYS A 214 11.44 -18.64 -5.47
N ILE A 215 11.34 -17.80 -6.50
CA ILE A 215 12.49 -17.13 -7.11
C ILE A 215 13.08 -16.16 -6.10
N LEU A 216 12.28 -15.26 -5.49
CA LEU A 216 12.74 -14.38 -4.41
C LEU A 216 11.78 -14.43 -3.23
N THR A 217 12.30 -14.39 -2.01
CA THR A 217 11.46 -14.26 -0.81
C THR A 217 10.93 -12.83 -0.66
N LYS A 218 9.87 -12.65 0.15
CA LYS A 218 9.34 -11.33 0.53
C LYS A 218 10.45 -10.42 1.06
N LYS A 219 11.33 -10.96 1.91
CA LYS A 219 12.51 -10.24 2.42
C LYS A 219 13.44 -9.80 1.30
N GLN A 220 13.77 -10.71 0.37
CA GLN A 220 14.71 -10.41 -0.69
C GLN A 220 14.19 -9.30 -1.61
N ILE A 221 12.89 -9.32 -1.91
CA ILE A 221 12.23 -8.24 -2.65
C ILE A 221 12.26 -6.94 -1.84
N PHE A 222 11.81 -6.97 -0.59
CA PHE A 222 11.76 -5.79 0.28
C PHE A 222 13.14 -5.17 0.52
N ASP A 223 14.20 -5.98 0.61
CA ASP A 223 15.58 -5.51 0.73
C ASP A 223 15.99 -4.65 -0.46
N CYS A 224 15.46 -4.93 -1.66
CA CYS A 224 15.72 -4.19 -2.89
C CYS A 224 14.88 -2.90 -3.03
N LEU A 225 13.83 -2.71 -2.22
CA LEU A 225 12.97 -1.52 -2.26
C LEU A 225 13.62 -0.35 -1.52
N SER A 226 14.81 0.08 -1.96
CA SER A 226 15.56 1.19 -1.39
C SER A 226 15.21 2.53 -2.06
N SER A 227 15.58 3.64 -1.41
CA SER A 227 15.23 5.00 -1.87
C SER A 227 15.78 5.37 -3.26
N ASP A 228 16.81 4.66 -3.73
CA ASP A 228 17.38 4.79 -5.08
C ASP A 228 16.60 4.00 -6.14
N VAL A 229 15.70 3.09 -5.75
CA VAL A 229 14.94 2.26 -6.68
C VAL A 229 13.65 2.96 -7.06
N THR A 230 13.74 3.80 -8.10
CA THR A 230 12.66 4.71 -8.51
C THR A 230 12.05 4.33 -9.86
N SER A 231 12.27 3.11 -10.35
CA SER A 231 11.68 2.57 -11.59
C SER A 231 11.74 1.04 -11.62
N HIS A 232 10.94 0.42 -12.47
CA HIS A 232 10.97 -1.03 -12.74
C HIS A 232 12.36 -1.52 -13.18
N ALA A 233 13.03 -0.74 -14.03
CA ALA A 233 14.38 -1.07 -14.50
C ALA A 233 15.41 -1.04 -13.37
N LEU A 234 15.35 -0.03 -12.49
CA LEU A 234 16.22 0.05 -11.32
C LEU A 234 15.93 -1.08 -10.32
N LEU A 235 14.65 -1.47 -10.16
CA LEU A 235 14.28 -2.60 -9.31
C LEU A 235 14.87 -3.92 -9.85
N LYS A 236 14.71 -4.17 -11.15
CA LYS A 236 15.31 -5.33 -11.84
C LYS A 236 16.82 -5.37 -11.66
N GLN A 237 17.50 -4.25 -11.91
CA GLN A 237 18.96 -4.15 -11.75
C GLN A 237 19.39 -4.41 -10.31
N LYS A 238 18.70 -3.83 -9.33
CA LYS A 238 18.98 -4.05 -7.90
C LYS A 238 18.82 -5.52 -7.50
N MET A 239 17.75 -6.17 -7.96
CA MET A 239 17.50 -7.59 -7.70
C MET A 239 18.59 -8.49 -8.31
N ILE A 240 18.98 -8.24 -9.56
CA ILE A 240 20.05 -8.99 -10.24
C ILE A 240 21.39 -8.79 -9.52
N SER A 241 21.72 -7.55 -9.18
CA SER A 241 22.97 -7.21 -8.50
C SER A 241 23.06 -7.86 -7.11
N ARG A 242 21.96 -7.88 -6.35
CA ARG A 242 21.93 -8.44 -4.99
C ARG A 242 21.81 -9.96 -4.97
N TYR A 243 21.24 -10.56 -6.01
CA TYR A 243 21.00 -12.01 -6.11
C TYR A 243 21.50 -12.58 -7.45
N PRO A 244 22.82 -12.56 -7.71
CA PRO A 244 23.39 -12.94 -9.01
C PRO A 244 23.09 -14.39 -9.39
N SER A 245 22.99 -15.31 -8.42
CA SER A 245 22.63 -16.72 -8.67
C SER A 245 21.20 -16.93 -9.17
N LYS A 246 20.35 -15.90 -9.10
CA LYS A 246 18.94 -15.92 -9.52
C LYS A 246 18.69 -15.03 -10.75
N LYS A 247 19.76 -14.48 -11.35
CA LYS A 247 19.71 -13.48 -12.42
C LYS A 247 18.82 -13.92 -13.58
N ASP A 248 19.01 -15.12 -14.11
CA ASP A 248 18.30 -15.56 -15.31
C ASP A 248 16.80 -15.72 -15.06
N SER A 249 16.42 -16.26 -13.88
CA SER A 249 15.02 -16.36 -13.46
C SER A 249 14.39 -14.98 -13.25
N ILE A 250 15.13 -14.02 -12.68
CA ILE A 250 14.67 -12.63 -12.51
C ILE A 250 14.47 -11.99 -13.89
N ILE A 251 15.44 -12.08 -14.80
CA ILE A 251 15.35 -11.52 -16.15
C ILE A 251 14.15 -12.11 -16.89
N ALA A 252 14.03 -13.44 -16.91
CA ALA A 252 12.92 -14.13 -17.57
C ALA A 252 11.56 -13.66 -17.02
N LYS A 253 11.47 -13.46 -15.69
CA LYS A 253 10.23 -12.97 -15.08
C LYS A 253 9.91 -11.54 -15.51
N PHE A 254 10.86 -10.62 -15.44
CA PHE A 254 10.64 -9.22 -15.87
C PHE A 254 10.26 -9.16 -17.36
N SER A 255 10.93 -9.94 -18.23
CA SER A 255 10.62 -9.97 -19.66
C SER A 255 9.22 -10.49 -19.97
N ARG A 256 8.71 -11.48 -19.23
CA ARG A 256 7.33 -11.97 -19.36
C ARG A 256 6.28 -10.88 -19.10
N TYR A 257 6.61 -9.93 -18.23
CA TYR A 257 5.74 -8.81 -17.86
C TYR A 257 6.03 -7.52 -18.64
N GLY A 258 6.95 -7.55 -19.60
CA GLY A 258 7.28 -6.41 -20.47
C GLY A 258 8.37 -5.45 -19.93
N PHE A 259 9.29 -5.92 -19.08
CA PHE A 259 10.37 -5.13 -18.46
C PHE A 259 11.79 -5.72 -18.60
#